data_AF-A0A6A2Y2J8-F1
#
_entry.id   AF-A0A6A2Y2J8-F1
#
_cell.length_a   1.000
_cell.length_b   1.000
_cell.length_c   1.000
_cell.angle_alpha   90.00
_cell.angle_beta   90.00
_cell.angle_gamma   90.00
#
_symmetry.space_group_name_H-M   'P 1'
#
loop_
_entity.id
_entity.type
_entity.pdbx_description
1 polymer ?
#
loop_
_entity_poly.entity_id
_entity_poly.type
_entity_poly.pdbx_seq_one_letter_code
_entity_poly.pdbx_strand_id
1 'polypeptide(L)'
;MKNTVYDISETKFPVFRKAIWLECTQDQNEIIFVPSGCYHQVHNLEDKISINHNWFNGYNLSWVWDLLLRDYKEAKEYIEDIKDICDDFEVLCQRNLAANTGMNFNDFFIFISRFSLANVVELYYLRGESNSESSIWHCSAIVKHVALNLASIRKIAFKMKSEGRIYSYAPEKEDWSCTVKKVLMADFGKYGSQVCSPEDLVTFIDHAVSKLSSNCNEQNTLLSALY
;
A
#
# COMPACT_ATOMS: atom_id res chain seq x y z
N MET A 1 33.04 9.06 -11.21
CA MET A 1 33.39 7.76 -10.62
C MET A 1 32.09 7.12 -10.20
N LYS A 2 31.72 5.94 -10.73
CA LYS A 2 30.47 5.29 -10.32
C LYS A 2 30.74 4.73 -8.92
N ASN A 3 30.04 5.23 -7.88
CA ASN A 3 30.08 4.64 -6.55
C ASN A 3 29.62 3.19 -6.68
N THR A 4 30.53 2.23 -6.57
CA THR A 4 30.20 0.81 -6.52
C THR A 4 30.55 0.26 -5.16
N VAL A 5 29.90 -0.82 -4.75
CA VAL A 5 30.28 -1.58 -3.54
C VAL A 5 31.75 -2.03 -3.55
N TYR A 6 32.40 -2.04 -4.71
CA TYR A 6 33.82 -2.36 -4.88
C TYR A 6 34.77 -1.16 -4.69
N ASP A 7 34.23 0.06 -4.62
CA ASP A 7 35.00 1.30 -4.50
C ASP A 7 34.65 2.04 -3.21
N ILE A 8 34.72 1.31 -2.08
CA ILE A 8 34.42 1.85 -0.75
C ILE A 8 35.71 2.14 -0.01
N SER A 9 35.87 3.40 0.38
CA SER A 9 36.97 3.82 1.26
C SER A 9 36.82 3.20 2.65
N GLU A 10 37.58 2.15 2.93
CA GLU A 10 37.61 1.52 4.26
C GLU A 10 38.14 2.46 5.35
N THR A 11 38.93 3.47 4.99
CA THR A 11 39.39 4.49 5.95
C THR A 11 38.25 5.39 6.40
N LYS A 12 37.32 5.73 5.49
CA LYS A 12 36.12 6.54 5.82
C LYS A 12 34.99 5.70 6.41
N PHE A 13 34.86 4.45 5.98
CA PHE A 13 33.79 3.53 6.41
C PHE A 13 34.36 2.21 6.96
N PRO A 14 35.09 2.24 8.09
CA PRO A 14 35.85 1.09 8.59
C PRO A 14 34.98 -0.11 9.03
N VAL A 15 33.68 0.12 9.25
CA VAL A 15 32.73 -0.94 9.63
C VAL A 15 32.18 -1.68 8.41
N PHE A 16 32.35 -1.13 7.19
CA PHE A 16 31.80 -1.72 5.97
C PHE A 16 32.30 -3.14 5.70
N ARG A 17 33.55 -3.46 6.06
CA ARG A 17 34.11 -4.82 5.96
C ARG A 17 33.35 -5.90 6.76
N LYS A 18 32.46 -5.50 7.67
CA LYS A 18 31.60 -6.41 8.43
C LYS A 18 30.25 -6.67 7.74
N ALA A 19 29.94 -5.93 6.68
CA ALA A 19 28.72 -6.14 5.91
C ALA A 19 28.77 -7.49 5.20
N ILE A 20 27.63 -8.16 5.15
CA ILE A 20 27.43 -9.35 4.33
C ILE A 20 26.58 -8.91 3.16
N TRP A 21 27.04 -9.19 1.95
CA TRP A 21 26.29 -8.93 0.73
C TRP A 21 26.16 -10.19 -0.12
N LEU A 22 25.14 -10.19 -0.96
CA LEU A 22 24.90 -11.22 -1.96
C LEU A 22 25.08 -10.58 -3.33
N GLU A 23 25.71 -11.32 -4.23
CA GLU A 23 25.90 -10.93 -5.62
C GLU A 23 25.27 -12.00 -6.51
N CYS A 24 24.51 -11.56 -7.50
CA CYS A 24 23.93 -12.44 -8.52
C CYS A 24 23.87 -11.70 -9.86
N THR A 25 23.87 -12.47 -10.94
CA THR A 25 23.61 -11.97 -12.29
C THR A 25 22.21 -12.38 -12.68
N GLN A 26 21.43 -11.46 -13.25
CA GLN A 26 20.11 -11.74 -13.81
C GLN A 26 20.24 -11.91 -15.32
N ASP A 27 19.99 -13.10 -15.82
CA ASP A 27 19.97 -13.39 -17.25
C ASP A 27 18.61 -13.09 -17.88
N GLN A 28 18.56 -13.17 -19.22
CA GLN A 28 17.33 -12.94 -19.97
C GLN A 28 16.22 -13.90 -19.51
N ASN A 29 15.02 -13.37 -19.31
CA ASN A 29 13.83 -14.08 -18.83
C ASN A 29 13.90 -14.57 -17.37
N GLU A 30 14.93 -14.18 -16.61
CA GLU A 30 14.96 -14.41 -15.17
C GLU A 30 14.24 -13.30 -14.41
N ILE A 31 13.78 -13.63 -13.20
CA ILE A 31 13.13 -12.70 -12.28
C ILE A 31 13.92 -12.71 -10.98
N ILE A 32 14.28 -11.53 -10.49
CA ILE A 32 14.82 -11.36 -9.15
C ILE A 32 13.74 -10.72 -8.28
N PHE A 33 13.47 -11.35 -7.14
CA PHE A 33 12.70 -10.72 -6.08
C PHE A 33 13.65 -10.01 -5.11
N VAL A 34 13.56 -8.68 -5.06
CA VAL A 34 14.29 -7.86 -4.08
C VAL A 34 13.35 -7.53 -2.91
N PRO A 35 13.58 -8.08 -1.70
CA PRO A 35 12.72 -7.80 -0.57
C PRO A 35 12.72 -6.31 -0.18
N SER A 36 11.59 -5.83 0.35
CA SER A 36 11.50 -4.46 0.89
C SER A 36 12.56 -4.23 1.97
N GLY A 37 13.26 -3.10 1.90
CA GLY A 37 14.31 -2.72 2.85
C GLY A 37 15.72 -3.25 2.49
N CYS A 38 15.88 -4.02 1.41
CA CYS A 38 17.20 -4.42 0.93
C CYS A 38 17.91 -3.27 0.22
N TYR A 39 19.08 -2.88 0.74
CA TYR A 39 20.05 -2.08 0.00
C TYR A 39 20.55 -2.90 -1.19
N HIS A 40 20.42 -2.36 -2.40
CA HIS A 40 20.84 -3.06 -3.62
C HIS A 40 21.48 -2.09 -4.61
N GLN A 41 22.44 -2.61 -5.38
CA GLN A 41 23.08 -1.91 -6.47
C GLN A 41 22.96 -2.76 -7.73
N VAL A 42 22.62 -2.13 -8.86
CA VAL A 42 22.49 -2.80 -10.15
C VAL A 42 23.58 -2.30 -11.09
N HIS A 43 24.23 -3.23 -11.78
CA HIS A 43 25.18 -2.94 -12.84
C HIS A 43 24.80 -3.73 -14.09
N ASN A 44 24.47 -3.03 -15.18
CA ASN A 44 24.22 -3.65 -16.47
C ASN A 44 25.56 -4.07 -17.09
N LEU A 45 25.75 -5.37 -17.32
CA LEU A 45 26.96 -5.95 -17.92
C LEU A 45 27.07 -5.69 -19.43
N GLU A 46 25.93 -5.48 -20.09
CA GLU A 46 25.81 -5.16 -21.52
C GLU A 46 24.67 -4.15 -21.71
N ASP A 47 24.35 -3.79 -22.95
CA ASP A 47 23.14 -3.02 -23.25
C ASP A 47 21.90 -3.88 -22.95
N LYS A 48 21.21 -3.58 -21.85
CA LYS A 48 20.08 -4.36 -21.33
C LYS A 48 18.82 -3.51 -21.19
N ILE A 49 17.68 -4.15 -21.44
CA ILE A 49 16.34 -3.65 -21.07
C ILE A 49 15.82 -4.55 -19.95
N SER A 50 15.33 -3.94 -18.87
CA SER A 50 14.71 -4.64 -17.74
C SER A 50 13.39 -3.99 -17.39
N ILE A 51 12.42 -4.79 -16.94
CA ILE A 51 11.14 -4.32 -16.40
C ILE A 51 11.13 -4.62 -14.90
N ASN A 52 10.81 -3.61 -14.09
CA ASN A 52 10.66 -3.75 -12.64
C ASN A 52 9.24 -3.37 -12.22
N HIS A 53 8.70 -4.09 -11.23
CA HIS A 53 7.44 -3.75 -10.59
C HIS A 53 7.63 -3.73 -9.07
N ASN A 54 7.30 -2.59 -8.46
CA ASN A 54 7.25 -2.47 -7.01
C ASN A 54 5.86 -2.89 -6.52
N TRP A 55 5.80 -3.72 -5.47
CA TRP A 55 4.55 -4.17 -4.86
C TRP A 55 4.49 -3.79 -3.38
N PHE A 56 3.29 -3.52 -2.91
CA PHE A 56 3.02 -3.37 -1.49
C PHE A 56 1.72 -4.06 -1.10
N ASN A 57 1.63 -4.43 0.18
CA ASN A 57 0.50 -5.11 0.78
C ASN A 57 0.44 -4.75 2.28
N GLY A 58 -0.37 -5.46 3.06
CA GLY A 58 -0.53 -5.20 4.49
C GLY A 58 0.77 -5.21 5.31
N TYR A 59 1.81 -5.93 4.88
CA TYR A 59 3.08 -6.03 5.60
C TYR A 59 3.95 -4.78 5.51
N ASN A 60 3.92 -4.06 4.38
CA ASN A 60 4.80 -2.91 4.13
C ASN A 60 4.05 -1.60 3.90
N LEU A 61 2.71 -1.60 3.94
CA LEU A 61 1.90 -0.40 3.73
C LEU A 61 2.25 0.76 4.67
N SER A 62 2.66 0.46 5.92
CA SER A 62 3.15 1.50 6.83
C SER A 62 4.39 2.21 6.33
N TRP A 63 5.33 1.48 5.70
CA TRP A 63 6.53 2.09 5.15
C TRP A 63 6.22 2.92 3.90
N VAL A 64 5.24 2.49 3.09
CA VAL A 64 4.77 3.27 1.94
C VAL A 64 4.17 4.60 2.41
N TRP A 65 3.37 4.57 3.47
CA TRP A 65 2.84 5.80 4.08
C TRP A 65 3.94 6.72 4.61
N ASP A 66 4.89 6.17 5.36
CA ASP A 66 5.97 6.95 5.95
C ASP A 66 6.89 7.56 4.86
N LEU A 67 7.11 6.82 3.77
CA LEU A 67 7.78 7.30 2.55
C LEU A 67 7.03 8.49 1.94
N LEU A 68 5.73 8.33 1.67
CA LEU A 68 4.90 9.35 1.04
C LEU A 68 4.84 10.63 1.89
N LEU A 69 4.76 10.50 3.21
CA LEU A 69 4.77 11.63 4.14
C LEU A 69 6.11 12.36 4.17
N ARG A 70 7.23 11.63 4.09
CA ARG A 70 8.56 12.22 4.02
C ARG A 70 8.75 12.95 2.68
N ASP A 71 8.46 12.29 1.58
CA ASP A 71 8.66 12.85 0.24
C ASP A 71 7.76 14.08 0.02
N TYR A 72 6.56 14.13 0.62
CA TYR A 72 5.74 15.33 0.64
C TYR A 72 6.43 16.50 1.36
N LYS A 73 7.01 16.24 2.54
CA LYS A 73 7.71 17.28 3.31
C LYS A 73 8.91 17.81 2.54
N GLU A 74 9.69 16.91 1.95
CA GLU A 74 10.81 17.29 1.08
C GLU A 74 10.33 18.09 -0.12
N ALA A 75 9.32 17.61 -0.86
CA ALA A 75 8.75 18.29 -2.01
C ALA A 75 8.27 19.70 -1.66
N LYS A 76 7.64 19.87 -0.49
CA LYS A 76 7.19 21.16 0.03
C LYS A 76 8.36 22.09 0.38
N GLU A 77 9.33 21.59 1.13
CA GLU A 77 10.52 22.35 1.54
C GLU A 77 11.33 22.84 0.33
N TYR A 78 11.42 22.04 -0.73
CA TYR A 78 12.17 22.40 -1.95
C TYR A 78 11.59 23.58 -2.72
N ILE A 79 10.30 23.89 -2.57
CA ILE A 79 9.62 24.96 -3.30
C ILE A 79 9.04 26.03 -2.37
N GLU A 80 9.40 26.02 -1.07
CA GLU A 80 8.84 26.94 -0.07
C GLU A 80 9.10 28.42 -0.44
N ASP A 81 10.14 28.71 -1.23
CA ASP A 81 10.50 30.05 -1.69
C ASP A 81 9.44 30.71 -2.59
N ILE A 82 8.63 29.92 -3.30
CA ILE A 82 7.57 30.43 -4.18
C ILE A 82 6.19 30.43 -3.54
N LYS A 83 6.07 30.05 -2.26
CA LYS A 83 4.80 29.89 -1.57
C LYS A 83 3.94 31.16 -1.54
N ASP A 84 4.56 32.31 -1.31
CA ASP A 84 3.85 33.60 -1.19
C ASP A 84 3.41 34.17 -2.55
N ILE A 85 3.94 33.63 -3.65
CA ILE A 85 3.61 34.05 -5.03
C ILE A 85 2.82 32.99 -5.80
N CYS A 86 2.53 31.85 -5.17
CA CYS A 86 1.79 30.74 -5.75
C CYS A 86 0.35 30.72 -5.23
N ASP A 87 -0.63 30.80 -6.14
CA ASP A 87 -2.05 30.83 -5.78
C ASP A 87 -2.52 29.54 -5.07
N ASP A 88 -1.97 28.38 -5.45
CA ASP A 88 -2.30 27.08 -4.87
C ASP A 88 -1.04 26.22 -4.63
N PHE A 89 -0.32 26.60 -3.57
CA PHE A 89 0.92 25.95 -3.18
C PHE A 89 0.75 24.47 -2.82
N GLU A 90 -0.39 24.10 -2.23
CA GLU A 90 -0.66 22.71 -1.83
C GLU A 90 -0.87 21.81 -3.05
N VAL A 91 -1.63 22.26 -4.05
CA VAL A 91 -1.77 21.51 -5.31
C VAL A 91 -0.41 21.32 -6.00
N LEU A 92 0.48 22.31 -5.95
CA LEU A 92 1.82 22.16 -6.48
C LEU A 92 2.65 21.12 -5.69
N CYS A 93 2.56 21.12 -4.37
CA CYS A 93 3.19 20.10 -3.51
C CYS A 93 2.68 18.69 -3.86
N GLN A 94 1.36 18.52 -3.99
CA GLN A 94 0.74 17.23 -4.35
C GLN A 94 1.16 16.75 -5.76
N ARG A 95 1.26 17.65 -6.73
CA ARG A 95 1.73 17.32 -8.09
C ARG A 95 3.19 16.89 -8.09
N ASN A 96 4.05 17.57 -7.33
CA ASN A 96 5.46 17.19 -7.20
C ASN A 96 5.61 15.85 -6.47
N LEU A 97 4.82 15.62 -5.43
CA LEU A 97 4.75 14.33 -4.74
C LEU A 97 4.38 13.20 -5.72
N ALA A 98 3.31 13.36 -6.50
CA ALA A 98 2.91 12.38 -7.50
C ALA A 98 4.01 12.14 -8.56
N ALA A 99 4.67 13.19 -9.02
CA ALA A 99 5.73 13.07 -10.02
C ALA A 99 6.97 12.31 -9.49
N ASN A 100 7.33 12.52 -8.22
CA ASN A 100 8.55 11.94 -7.63
C ASN A 100 8.31 10.55 -7.03
N THR A 101 7.19 10.35 -6.35
CA THR A 101 6.89 9.12 -5.60
C THR A 101 5.92 8.21 -6.36
N GLY A 102 5.34 8.69 -7.46
CA GLY A 102 4.41 7.94 -8.33
C GLY A 102 2.94 8.05 -7.94
N MET A 103 2.63 8.67 -6.80
CA MET A 103 1.26 8.92 -6.34
C MET A 103 1.26 10.11 -5.39
N ASN A 104 0.19 10.89 -5.39
CA ASN A 104 -0.07 11.83 -4.31
C ASN A 104 -0.91 11.16 -3.21
N PHE A 105 -1.27 11.97 -2.23
CA PHE A 105 -2.06 11.55 -1.08
C PHE A 105 -3.49 11.13 -1.40
N ASN A 106 -4.15 11.79 -2.35
CA ASN A 106 -5.46 11.39 -2.84
C ASN A 106 -5.40 10.10 -3.66
N ASP A 107 -4.40 9.96 -4.53
CA ASP A 107 -4.16 8.74 -5.30
C ASP A 107 -3.93 7.54 -4.38
N PHE A 108 -3.14 7.73 -3.32
CA PHE A 108 -2.90 6.70 -2.31
C PHE A 108 -4.18 6.32 -1.56
N PHE A 109 -5.00 7.31 -1.16
CA PHE A 109 -6.29 7.06 -0.52
C PHE A 109 -7.24 6.25 -1.42
N ILE A 110 -7.36 6.63 -2.68
CA ILE A 110 -8.14 5.93 -3.70
C ILE A 110 -7.64 4.49 -3.82
N PHE A 111 -6.33 4.30 -3.93
CA PHE A 111 -5.71 2.98 -4.03
C PHE A 111 -6.09 2.09 -2.85
N ILE A 112 -5.85 2.54 -1.61
CA ILE A 112 -6.12 1.71 -0.42
C ILE A 112 -7.62 1.47 -0.21
N SER A 113 -8.49 2.38 -0.65
CA SER A 113 -9.94 2.21 -0.62
C SER A 113 -10.39 1.11 -1.56
N ARG A 114 -9.92 1.12 -2.81
CA ARG A 114 -10.17 0.05 -3.79
C ARG A 114 -9.57 -1.27 -3.34
N PHE A 115 -8.37 -1.24 -2.78
CA PHE A 115 -7.72 -2.45 -2.27
C PHE A 115 -8.49 -3.05 -1.09
N SER A 116 -8.97 -2.22 -0.16
CA SER A 116 -9.84 -2.64 0.94
C SER A 116 -11.11 -3.31 0.42
N LEU A 117 -11.77 -2.70 -0.56
CA LEU A 117 -12.95 -3.28 -1.19
C LEU A 117 -12.66 -4.66 -1.81
N ALA A 118 -11.59 -4.78 -2.60
CA ALA A 118 -11.21 -6.04 -3.22
C ALA A 118 -10.98 -7.14 -2.18
N ASN A 119 -10.32 -6.80 -1.07
CA ASN A 119 -10.10 -7.71 0.06
C ASN A 119 -11.42 -8.12 0.74
N VAL A 120 -12.38 -7.19 0.92
CA VAL A 120 -13.72 -7.52 1.46
C VAL A 120 -14.48 -8.46 0.52
N VAL A 121 -14.41 -8.23 -0.79
CA VAL A 121 -15.03 -9.09 -1.80
C VAL A 121 -14.44 -10.50 -1.77
N GLU A 122 -13.11 -10.59 -1.67
CA GLU A 122 -12.41 -11.87 -1.56
C GLU A 122 -12.87 -12.66 -0.33
N LEU A 123 -12.95 -12.02 0.85
CA LEU A 123 -13.49 -12.66 2.06
C LEU A 123 -14.92 -13.14 1.88
N TYR A 124 -15.76 -12.38 1.17
CA TYR A 124 -17.14 -12.77 0.93
C TYR A 124 -17.25 -14.04 0.09
N TYR A 125 -16.44 -14.16 -0.98
CA TYR A 125 -16.41 -15.37 -1.81
C TYR A 125 -15.86 -16.58 -1.06
N LEU A 126 -14.75 -16.42 -0.32
CA LEU A 126 -14.16 -17.50 0.47
C LEU A 126 -15.12 -18.09 1.50
N ARG A 127 -16.04 -17.26 2.04
CA ARG A 127 -17.11 -17.73 2.93
C ARG A 127 -18.05 -18.75 2.24
N GLY A 128 -18.32 -18.57 0.95
CA GLY A 128 -19.27 -19.39 0.18
C GLY A 128 -18.75 -20.77 -0.24
N GLU A 129 -17.44 -21.01 -0.25
CA GLU A 129 -16.82 -22.21 -0.84
C GLU A 129 -16.43 -23.31 0.17
N SER A 130 -16.88 -23.21 1.42
CA SER A 130 -16.43 -24.04 2.54
C SER A 130 -17.04 -25.46 2.62
N ASN A 131 -16.86 -26.28 1.57
CA ASN A 131 -17.39 -27.66 1.50
C ASN A 131 -16.33 -28.80 1.46
N SER A 132 -15.02 -28.55 1.63
CA SER A 132 -13.98 -29.63 1.63
C SER A 132 -12.78 -29.37 2.57
N GLU A 133 -12.15 -30.40 3.11
CA GLU A 133 -11.01 -30.25 4.06
C GLU A 133 -9.75 -29.60 3.46
N SER A 134 -9.39 -29.90 2.21
CA SER A 134 -8.22 -29.27 1.57
C SER A 134 -8.47 -27.80 1.23
N SER A 135 -9.72 -27.43 0.91
CA SER A 135 -10.09 -26.03 0.69
C SER A 135 -10.08 -25.23 1.99
N ILE A 136 -10.41 -25.84 3.15
CA ILE A 136 -10.37 -25.16 4.46
C ILE A 136 -8.96 -24.64 4.80
N TRP A 137 -7.90 -25.42 4.60
CA TRP A 137 -6.53 -24.98 4.93
C TRP A 137 -6.05 -23.82 4.05
N HIS A 138 -6.28 -23.92 2.73
CA HIS A 138 -5.93 -22.86 1.78
C HIS A 138 -6.74 -21.58 2.03
N CYS A 139 -8.03 -21.72 2.36
CA CYS A 139 -8.87 -20.61 2.80
C CYS A 139 -8.30 -19.94 4.05
N SER A 140 -7.82 -20.69 5.04
CA SER A 140 -7.28 -20.11 6.29
C SER A 140 -6.04 -19.23 6.07
N ALA A 141 -5.15 -19.60 5.14
CA ALA A 141 -3.98 -18.78 4.80
C ALA A 141 -4.38 -17.49 4.07
N ILE A 142 -5.29 -17.59 3.08
CA ILE A 142 -5.78 -16.42 2.35
C ILE A 142 -6.55 -15.48 3.30
N VAL A 143 -7.43 -16.01 4.15
CA VAL A 143 -8.18 -15.23 5.13
C VAL A 143 -7.24 -14.46 6.05
N LYS A 144 -6.15 -15.08 6.53
CA LYS A 144 -5.13 -14.39 7.35
C LYS A 144 -4.46 -13.24 6.59
N HIS A 145 -4.08 -13.45 5.32
CA HIS A 145 -3.47 -12.40 4.51
C HIS A 145 -4.43 -11.25 4.22
N VAL A 146 -5.69 -11.57 3.90
CA VAL A 146 -6.72 -10.57 3.65
C VAL A 146 -7.06 -9.79 4.92
N ALA A 147 -7.17 -10.48 6.06
CA ALA A 147 -7.36 -9.85 7.37
C ALA A 147 -6.21 -8.88 7.69
N LEU A 148 -4.97 -9.29 7.44
CA LEU A 148 -3.79 -8.43 7.62
C LEU A 148 -3.84 -7.20 6.71
N ASN A 149 -4.22 -7.36 5.44
CA ASN A 149 -4.38 -6.23 4.52
C ASN A 149 -5.40 -5.23 5.06
N LEU A 150 -6.59 -5.69 5.45
CA LEU A 150 -7.65 -4.84 6.00
C LEU A 150 -7.23 -4.14 7.29
N ALA A 151 -6.58 -4.87 8.20
CA ALA A 151 -6.04 -4.31 9.45
C ALA A 151 -4.99 -3.21 9.20
N SER A 152 -4.07 -3.47 8.27
CA SER A 152 -3.03 -2.52 7.91
C SER A 152 -3.63 -1.28 7.24
N ILE A 153 -4.56 -1.43 6.30
CA ILE A 153 -5.27 -0.31 5.66
C ILE A 153 -6.03 0.50 6.70
N ARG A 154 -6.76 -0.15 7.60
CA ARG A 154 -7.48 0.52 8.70
C ARG A 154 -6.55 1.36 9.56
N LYS A 155 -5.41 0.80 9.96
CA LYS A 155 -4.38 1.52 10.74
C LYS A 155 -3.85 2.75 9.99
N ILE A 156 -3.64 2.62 8.68
CA ILE A 156 -3.15 3.72 7.84
C ILE A 156 -4.22 4.79 7.66
N ALA A 157 -5.48 4.42 7.44
CA ALA A 157 -6.59 5.36 7.40
C ALA A 157 -6.72 6.17 8.71
N PHE A 158 -6.49 5.55 9.87
CA PHE A 158 -6.40 6.29 11.14
C PHE A 158 -5.22 7.28 11.18
N LYS A 159 -4.04 6.91 10.65
CA LYS A 159 -2.90 7.84 10.54
C LYS A 159 -3.21 9.00 9.59
N MET A 160 -3.85 8.72 8.45
CA MET A 160 -4.27 9.74 7.49
C MET A 160 -5.16 10.80 8.15
N LYS A 161 -6.13 10.34 8.95
CA LYS A 161 -6.98 11.22 9.76
C LYS A 161 -6.19 12.15 10.67
N SER A 162 -5.19 11.65 11.39
CA SER A 162 -4.41 12.48 12.33
C SER A 162 -3.58 13.56 11.64
N GLU A 163 -3.25 13.40 10.35
CA GLU A 163 -2.50 14.40 9.57
C GLU A 163 -3.41 15.49 8.97
N GLY A 164 -4.73 15.36 9.08
CA GLY A 164 -5.75 16.42 9.24
C GLY A 164 -5.91 17.55 8.20
N ARG A 165 -4.97 17.80 7.28
CA ARG A 165 -5.00 18.95 6.35
C ARG A 165 -4.36 18.73 4.99
N ILE A 166 -3.79 17.55 4.73
CA ILE A 166 -2.97 17.30 3.53
C ILE A 166 -3.73 16.56 2.41
N TYR A 167 -5.00 16.19 2.66
CA TYR A 167 -5.87 15.44 1.74
C TYR A 167 -7.13 16.25 1.38
N SER A 168 -7.09 17.59 1.45
CA SER A 168 -8.23 18.44 1.11
C SER A 168 -8.42 18.57 -0.40
N TYR A 169 -8.63 17.43 -1.05
CA TYR A 169 -9.35 17.35 -2.31
C TYR A 169 -10.35 16.22 -2.12
N ALA A 170 -11.63 16.57 -2.04
CA ALA A 170 -12.67 15.54 -1.99
C ALA A 170 -12.53 14.69 -3.26
N PRO A 171 -12.28 13.37 -3.16
CA PRO A 171 -12.29 12.54 -4.35
C PRO A 171 -13.66 12.72 -5.02
N GLU A 172 -13.66 12.96 -6.33
CA GLU A 172 -14.90 12.81 -7.11
C GLU A 172 -15.51 11.45 -6.74
N LYS A 173 -16.82 11.43 -6.46
CA LYS A 173 -17.54 10.22 -6.04
C LYS A 173 -17.10 9.04 -6.91
N GLU A 174 -16.39 8.09 -6.32
CA GLU A 174 -15.90 6.96 -7.08
C GLU A 174 -17.07 6.09 -7.55
N ASP A 175 -17.22 5.99 -8.87
CA ASP A 175 -18.16 5.08 -9.50
C ASP A 175 -17.54 3.68 -9.61
N TRP A 176 -17.65 2.89 -8.54
CA TRP A 176 -17.17 1.50 -8.52
C TRP A 176 -17.85 0.70 -9.64
N SER A 177 -17.09 -0.08 -10.41
CA SER A 177 -17.58 -0.74 -11.64
C SER A 177 -18.90 -1.52 -11.48
N CYS A 178 -19.72 -1.53 -12.54
CA CYS A 178 -21.06 -2.14 -12.62
C CYS A 178 -21.14 -3.61 -12.14
N THR A 179 -20.12 -4.43 -12.40
CA THR A 179 -20.12 -5.86 -12.07
C THR A 179 -19.86 -6.12 -10.58
N VAL A 180 -18.90 -5.38 -9.99
CA VAL A 180 -18.58 -5.42 -8.56
C VAL A 180 -19.74 -4.82 -7.74
N LYS A 181 -20.39 -3.77 -8.28
CA LYS A 181 -21.61 -3.18 -7.72
C LYS A 181 -22.74 -4.20 -7.52
N LYS A 182 -23.03 -5.09 -8.48
CA LYS A 182 -24.23 -5.95 -8.37
C LYS A 182 -24.18 -6.96 -7.20
N VAL A 183 -23.01 -7.50 -6.88
CA VAL A 183 -22.84 -8.49 -5.80
C VAL A 183 -22.72 -7.79 -4.43
N LEU A 184 -21.98 -6.68 -4.36
CA LEU A 184 -21.81 -5.91 -3.13
C LEU A 184 -23.03 -5.04 -2.78
N MET A 185 -23.80 -4.55 -3.74
CA MET A 185 -24.83 -3.53 -3.44
C MET A 185 -25.97 -4.05 -2.57
N ALA A 186 -26.24 -5.35 -2.56
CA ALA A 186 -27.23 -5.95 -1.66
C ALA A 186 -26.73 -6.02 -0.20
N ASP A 187 -25.44 -6.28 0.01
CA ASP A 187 -24.89 -6.59 1.34
C ASP A 187 -24.03 -5.47 1.96
N PHE A 188 -23.33 -4.68 1.15
CA PHE A 188 -22.38 -3.62 1.56
C PHE A 188 -22.60 -2.30 0.81
N GLY A 189 -23.57 -2.23 -0.10
CA GLY A 189 -23.80 -1.10 -1.02
C GLY A 189 -24.02 0.26 -0.36
N LYS A 190 -24.59 0.28 0.84
CA LYS A 190 -24.80 1.51 1.60
C LYS A 190 -23.47 2.13 2.07
N TYR A 191 -22.46 1.32 2.37
CA TYR A 191 -21.19 1.80 2.92
C TYR A 191 -20.10 1.98 1.85
N GLY A 192 -20.07 1.13 0.83
CA GLY A 192 -19.06 1.22 -0.23
C GLY A 192 -19.16 2.50 -1.07
N SER A 193 -20.40 2.93 -1.39
CA SER A 193 -20.65 4.17 -2.13
C SER A 193 -20.42 5.47 -1.33
N GLN A 194 -20.02 5.34 -0.06
CA GLN A 194 -19.83 6.45 0.89
C GLN A 194 -18.38 6.62 1.34
N VAL A 195 -17.43 5.80 0.85
CA VAL A 195 -16.02 5.94 1.23
C VAL A 195 -15.42 7.15 0.52
N CYS A 196 -15.51 8.33 1.16
CA CYS A 196 -14.97 9.58 0.65
C CYS A 196 -13.87 10.16 1.54
N SER A 197 -13.67 9.59 2.73
CA SER A 197 -12.67 10.00 3.71
C SER A 197 -11.99 8.80 4.39
N PRO A 198 -10.83 9.00 5.02
CA PRO A 198 -10.20 7.98 5.84
C PRO A 198 -11.13 7.44 6.96
N GLU A 199 -11.98 8.29 7.54
CA GLU A 199 -12.99 7.90 8.52
C GLU A 199 -14.05 6.96 7.94
N ASP A 200 -14.53 7.27 6.73
CA ASP A 200 -15.50 6.42 6.03
C ASP A 200 -14.86 5.06 5.71
N LEU A 201 -13.57 5.05 5.32
CA LEU A 201 -12.84 3.82 5.02
C LEU A 201 -12.67 2.95 6.27
N VAL A 202 -12.33 3.54 7.42
CA VAL A 202 -12.30 2.84 8.72
C VAL A 202 -13.67 2.25 9.03
N THR A 203 -14.73 3.06 8.91
CA THR A 203 -16.10 2.63 9.21
C THR A 203 -16.55 1.49 8.30
N PHE A 204 -16.20 1.57 7.02
CA PHE A 204 -16.45 0.52 6.04
C PHE A 204 -15.74 -0.80 6.42
N ILE A 205 -14.45 -0.75 6.77
CA ILE A 205 -13.68 -1.94 7.16
C ILE A 205 -14.28 -2.56 8.42
N ASP A 206 -14.56 -1.76 9.45
CA ASP A 206 -15.11 -2.24 10.72
C ASP A 206 -16.49 -2.88 10.53
N HIS A 207 -17.35 -2.28 9.70
CA HIS A 207 -18.64 -2.86 9.34
C HIS A 207 -18.48 -4.17 8.55
N ALA A 208 -17.60 -4.19 7.54
CA ALA A 208 -17.38 -5.33 6.69
C ALA A 208 -16.88 -6.54 7.48
N VAL A 209 -15.87 -6.35 8.32
CA VAL A 209 -15.30 -7.40 9.15
C VAL A 209 -16.30 -7.88 10.20
N SER A 210 -17.04 -6.98 10.86
CA SER A 210 -18.08 -7.37 11.82
C SER A 210 -19.16 -8.25 11.17
N LYS A 211 -19.67 -7.85 10.01
CA LYS A 211 -20.69 -8.61 9.27
C LYS A 211 -20.18 -9.99 8.85
N LEU A 212 -18.95 -10.07 8.32
CA LEU A 212 -18.36 -11.33 7.87
C LEU A 212 -17.94 -12.26 9.01
N SER A 213 -17.55 -11.70 10.17
CA SER A 213 -17.12 -12.48 11.34
C SER A 213 -18.30 -13.07 12.13
N SER A 214 -19.49 -12.48 12.06
CA SER A 214 -20.66 -12.86 12.86
C SER A 214 -21.17 -14.31 12.70
N ASN A 215 -20.70 -15.04 11.67
CA ASN A 215 -21.20 -16.37 11.32
C ASN A 215 -20.09 -17.40 11.01
N CYS A 216 -18.84 -17.14 11.42
CA CYS A 216 -17.70 -17.99 11.06
C CYS A 216 -16.99 -18.53 12.32
N ASN A 217 -16.58 -19.80 12.34
CA ASN A 217 -15.74 -20.35 13.42
C ASN A 217 -14.34 -19.68 13.49
N GLU A 218 -13.95 -18.95 12.44
CA GLU A 218 -12.75 -18.11 12.37
C GLU A 218 -12.96 -16.69 12.95
N GLN A 219 -14.03 -16.46 13.71
CA GLN A 219 -14.37 -15.19 14.38
C GLN A 219 -13.16 -14.57 15.09
N ASN A 220 -12.31 -15.41 15.68
CA ASN A 220 -11.10 -14.97 16.37
C ASN A 220 -10.06 -14.37 15.43
N THR A 221 -9.84 -14.90 14.23
CA THR A 221 -8.74 -14.49 13.33
C THR A 221 -8.99 -13.11 12.71
N LEU A 222 -10.21 -12.85 12.24
CA LEU A 222 -10.57 -11.59 11.59
C LEU A 222 -10.62 -10.43 12.60
N LEU A 223 -11.22 -10.68 13.77
CA LEU A 223 -11.29 -9.67 14.84
C LEU A 223 -9.91 -9.45 15.50
N SER A 224 -9.11 -10.50 15.71
CA SER A 224 -7.74 -10.35 16.27
C SER A 224 -6.78 -9.62 15.33
N ALA A 225 -7.07 -9.57 14.03
CA ALA A 225 -6.25 -8.79 13.11
C ALA A 225 -6.52 -7.29 13.26
N LEU A 226 -7.75 -6.89 13.61
CA LEU A 226 -8.17 -5.49 13.70
C LEU A 226 -7.90 -4.84 15.07
N TYR A 227 -7.81 -5.63 16.15
CA TYR A 227 -7.67 -5.21 17.54
C TYR A 227 -6.44 -5.86 18.20
#